data_AF-A0A7W8K3K5-F1
#
_entry.id   AF-A0A7W8K3K5-F1
#
_cell.length_a   1.000
_cell.length_b   1.000
_cell.length_c   1.000
_cell.angle_alpha   90.00
_cell.angle_beta   90.00
_cell.angle_gamma   90.00
#
_symmetry.space_group_name_H-M   'P 1'
#
loop_
_entity.id
_entity.type
_entity.pdbx_description
1 polymer ?
#
loop_
_entity_poly.entity_id
_entity_poly.type
_entity_poly.pdbx_seq_one_letter_code
_entity_poly.pdbx_strand_id
1 'polypeptide(L)'
;QGKTYVFACSSNTSPWRAFSPKSVSGYIKPLQFNTHIGIFGNTGSGKSNTLTKLYTALFETKAQDFAGKSKFVLLDFNGEYTNNQLIGAEQKHVIRLRTNAEGGDKITINDDEFWHTETLSILFQATTNTQRPFINRVVMARAKYREQENSLARFFSYTCKSVFTSAGPKTECLDLLRVVCKMTKAYDLQEFMATIKWHSQQGKFFVAGPRFFDSDGIVYAGLLQALVNDVDLADFNAFDEFILRAHLQLTLDVLSGFVQFEHIQPLLKRAESAFTNLRRVVEISGANPEDRILTVISLRNCNQDTKKVLPLLVAKHYYNSHRNSVASPPDRTMHLIIDEAHNILSEQSAREHEVWRDYRLELFEEIIKEGRKFGMFLTLSSQRPADISPTIVSQLHNFFIHRLVNERDLYLIENAISTLDQISKAQIPNLSKGCCIVTGSSFDLPMTLQVDLLERHKQPDSEDVDLAEIWSNNIDDLF
;
A
#
# COMPACT_ATOMS: atom_id res chain seq x y z
N GLN A 1 -39.44 42.44 12.73
CA GLN A 1 -40.19 41.31 12.16
C GLN A 1 -39.40 40.03 12.43
N GLY A 2 -39.68 39.34 13.53
CA GLY A 2 -39.03 38.08 13.88
C GLY A 2 -40.09 37.18 14.50
N LYS A 3 -40.56 36.19 13.75
CA LYS A 3 -41.51 35.21 14.25
C LYS A 3 -40.72 34.10 14.95
N THR A 4 -40.79 34.10 16.27
CA THR A 4 -40.44 32.97 17.12
C THR A 4 -41.44 31.83 16.86
N TYR A 5 -40.96 30.68 16.39
CA TYR A 5 -41.79 29.47 16.34
C TYR A 5 -41.56 28.67 17.62
N VAL A 6 -42.54 28.76 18.52
CA VAL A 6 -42.68 27.89 19.69
C VAL A 6 -43.48 26.67 19.24
N PHE A 7 -42.90 25.48 19.31
CA PHE A 7 -43.69 24.25 19.27
C PHE A 7 -44.01 23.83 20.70
N ALA A 8 -45.29 24.00 21.06
CA ALA A 8 -45.87 23.50 22.29
C ALA A 8 -46.06 21.97 22.20
N CYS A 9 -45.66 21.25 23.25
CA CYS A 9 -46.17 19.92 23.54
C CYS A 9 -46.73 19.93 24.98
N SER A 10 -47.99 19.53 25.10
CA SER A 10 -48.84 19.67 26.28
C SER A 10 -48.46 18.73 27.43
N SER A 11 -48.28 19.33 28.61
CA SER A 11 -48.57 18.89 29.99
C SER A 11 -48.35 17.44 30.48
N ASN A 12 -47.62 17.40 31.61
CA ASN A 12 -47.58 16.39 32.69
C ASN A 12 -46.65 15.17 32.53
N THR A 13 -45.35 15.33 32.84
CA THR A 13 -44.69 14.81 34.06
C THR A 13 -43.14 14.94 34.01
N SER A 14 -42.60 15.47 35.12
CA SER A 14 -41.21 15.52 35.63
C SER A 14 -40.12 16.41 34.95
N PRO A 15 -39.32 17.20 35.72
CA PRO A 15 -38.38 18.22 35.20
C PRO A 15 -36.96 17.70 34.93
N TRP A 16 -36.72 16.39 34.92
CA TRP A 16 -35.40 15.79 34.75
C TRP A 16 -35.41 14.73 33.65
N ARG A 17 -35.61 15.15 32.39
CA ARG A 17 -35.21 14.33 31.24
C ARG A 17 -33.86 14.84 30.74
N ALA A 18 -32.81 14.20 31.24
CA ALA A 18 -31.49 14.25 30.65
C ALA A 18 -31.59 13.98 29.14
N PHE A 19 -30.81 14.73 28.36
CA PHE A 19 -30.63 14.52 26.93
C PHE A 19 -30.33 13.04 26.65
N SER A 20 -31.31 12.31 26.12
CA SER A 20 -31.09 10.96 25.59
C SER A 20 -30.32 11.12 24.27
N PRO A 21 -29.13 10.51 24.12
CA PRO A 21 -28.44 10.50 22.85
C PRO A 21 -29.26 9.66 21.85
N LYS A 22 -29.58 10.24 20.69
CA LYS A 22 -30.36 9.59 19.63
C LYS A 22 -29.46 8.63 18.83
N SER A 23 -29.97 7.45 18.47
CA SER A 23 -29.21 6.42 17.74
C SER A 23 -28.73 6.89 16.36
N VAL A 24 -27.51 6.49 15.98
CA VAL A 24 -26.83 6.84 14.71
C VAL A 24 -27.62 6.43 13.46
N SER A 25 -28.43 5.37 13.53
CA SER A 25 -29.11 4.78 12.36
C SER A 25 -30.09 5.73 11.65
N GLY A 26 -30.65 6.71 12.35
CA GLY A 26 -31.60 7.67 11.77
C GLY A 26 -30.95 8.80 10.96
N TYR A 27 -29.63 8.95 11.03
CA TYR A 27 -28.89 10.08 10.46
C TYR A 27 -27.93 9.70 9.33
N ILE A 28 -27.73 8.39 9.08
CA ILE A 28 -26.88 7.93 7.98
C ILE A 28 -27.67 8.04 6.67
N LYS A 29 -27.32 9.02 5.83
CA LYS A 29 -27.91 9.18 4.49
C LYS A 29 -26.89 8.74 3.43
N PRO A 30 -27.32 8.10 2.33
CA PRO A 30 -26.42 7.74 1.23
C PRO A 30 -25.56 8.91 0.70
N LEU A 31 -26.07 10.15 0.80
CA LEU A 31 -25.32 11.36 0.45
C LEU A 31 -24.04 11.56 1.25
N GLN A 32 -23.88 11.00 2.46
CA GLN A 32 -22.66 11.17 3.24
C GLN A 32 -21.46 10.42 2.63
N PHE A 33 -21.70 9.40 1.81
CA PHE A 33 -20.66 8.57 1.20
C PHE A 33 -20.17 9.09 -0.16
N ASN A 34 -20.69 10.21 -0.66
CA ASN A 34 -20.14 10.92 -1.84
C ASN A 34 -19.07 11.96 -1.47
N THR A 35 -18.48 11.80 -0.28
CA THR A 35 -17.49 12.70 0.30
C THR A 35 -16.39 11.91 1.02
N HIS A 36 -15.28 12.57 1.35
CA HIS A 36 -14.23 11.95 2.18
C HIS A 36 -14.57 12.09 3.67
N ILE A 37 -14.36 11.01 4.44
CA ILE A 37 -14.77 10.89 5.85
C ILE A 37 -13.55 10.71 6.75
N GLY A 38 -13.50 11.45 7.87
CA GLY A 38 -12.54 11.25 8.96
C GLY A 38 -13.21 10.65 10.20
N ILE A 39 -12.60 9.63 10.79
CA ILE A 39 -13.02 9.03 12.07
C ILE A 39 -11.83 9.11 13.03
N PHE A 40 -11.90 9.98 14.03
CA PHE A 40 -10.77 10.30 14.90
C PHE A 40 -11.08 10.08 16.37
N GLY A 41 -10.07 9.70 17.17
CA GLY A 41 -10.25 9.38 18.59
C GLY A 41 -9.20 8.45 19.19
N ASN A 42 -8.94 8.52 20.48
CA ASN A 42 -7.95 7.67 21.14
C ASN A 42 -8.30 6.16 21.06
N THR A 43 -7.35 5.28 21.37
CA THR A 43 -7.61 3.84 21.55
C THR A 43 -8.70 3.63 22.61
N GLY A 44 -9.60 2.68 22.38
CA GLY A 44 -10.72 2.39 23.30
C GLY A 44 -11.88 3.40 23.28
N SER A 45 -11.80 4.49 22.50
CA SER A 45 -12.84 5.52 22.45
C SER A 45 -14.11 5.13 21.66
N GLY A 46 -14.06 4.05 20.88
CA GLY A 46 -15.19 3.55 20.08
C GLY A 46 -15.06 3.74 18.56
N LYS A 47 -13.93 4.23 18.04
CA LYS A 47 -13.70 4.43 16.59
C LYS A 47 -14.03 3.22 15.71
N SER A 48 -13.43 2.06 15.98
CA SER A 48 -13.64 0.84 15.18
C SER A 48 -15.12 0.44 15.16
N ASN A 49 -15.82 0.63 16.28
CA ASN A 49 -17.27 0.42 16.38
C ASN A 49 -18.05 1.40 15.48
N THR A 50 -17.67 2.67 15.46
CA THR A 50 -18.26 3.68 14.56
C THR A 50 -18.03 3.36 13.10
N LEU A 51 -16.80 3.02 12.70
CA LEU A 51 -16.48 2.59 11.34
C LEU A 51 -17.35 1.38 10.96
N THR A 52 -17.38 0.36 11.83
CA THR A 52 -18.16 -0.85 11.59
C THR A 52 -19.65 -0.54 11.47
N LYS A 53 -20.21 0.25 12.38
CA LYS A 53 -21.63 0.62 12.39
C LYS A 53 -22.01 1.44 11.15
N LEU A 54 -21.19 2.41 10.79
CA LEU A 54 -21.40 3.29 9.64
C LEU A 54 -21.49 2.48 8.34
N TYR A 55 -20.53 1.59 8.10
CA TYR A 55 -20.51 0.78 6.89
C TYR A 55 -21.51 -0.38 6.92
N THR A 56 -21.76 -0.99 8.09
CA THR A 56 -22.83 -2.00 8.22
C THR A 56 -24.18 -1.41 7.87
N ALA A 57 -24.51 -0.23 8.41
CA ALA A 57 -25.77 0.46 8.10
C ALA A 57 -25.88 0.81 6.60
N LEU A 58 -24.77 1.23 5.97
CA LEU A 58 -24.73 1.45 4.52
C LEU A 58 -25.04 0.16 3.76
N PHE A 59 -24.33 -0.93 4.05
CA PHE A 59 -24.48 -2.19 3.33
C PHE A 59 -25.87 -2.81 3.54
N GLU A 60 -26.39 -2.81 4.77
CA GLU A 60 -27.74 -3.31 5.06
C GLU A 60 -28.83 -2.53 4.29
N THR A 61 -28.61 -1.24 4.03
CA THR A 61 -29.57 -0.39 3.30
C THR A 61 -29.39 -0.45 1.78
N LYS A 62 -28.16 -0.63 1.28
CA LYS A 62 -27.79 -0.34 -0.11
C LYS A 62 -26.98 -1.41 -0.83
N ALA A 63 -26.58 -2.50 -0.20
CA ALA A 63 -25.73 -3.51 -0.85
C ALA A 63 -26.33 -4.08 -2.15
N GLN A 64 -27.67 -4.22 -2.22
CA GLN A 64 -28.35 -4.67 -3.44
C GLN A 64 -28.20 -3.70 -4.62
N ASP A 65 -28.02 -2.40 -4.35
CA ASP A 65 -27.84 -1.37 -5.36
C ASP A 65 -26.38 -1.26 -5.86
N PHE A 66 -25.42 -1.87 -5.16
CA PHE A 66 -23.98 -1.70 -5.42
C PHE A 66 -23.39 -2.62 -6.49
N ALA A 67 -24.07 -3.70 -6.86
CA ALA A 67 -23.57 -4.65 -7.84
C ALA A 67 -23.17 -3.95 -9.15
N GLY A 68 -21.91 -4.08 -9.54
CA GLY A 68 -21.32 -3.43 -10.72
C GLY A 68 -21.17 -1.90 -10.65
N LYS A 69 -21.57 -1.25 -9.55
CA LYS A 69 -21.61 0.22 -9.42
C LYS A 69 -20.68 0.75 -8.33
N SER A 70 -20.54 0.05 -7.21
CA SER A 70 -19.75 0.54 -6.08
C SER A 70 -18.88 -0.57 -5.50
N LYS A 71 -17.60 -0.26 -5.31
CA LYS A 71 -16.62 -1.17 -4.70
C LYS A 71 -16.01 -0.56 -3.46
N PHE A 72 -15.77 -1.39 -2.46
CA PHE A 72 -15.21 -1.00 -1.18
C PHE A 72 -13.96 -1.82 -0.90
N VAL A 73 -12.88 -1.15 -0.53
CA VAL A 73 -11.61 -1.76 -0.14
C VAL A 73 -11.25 -1.27 1.24
N LEU A 74 -11.09 -2.17 2.20
CA LEU A 74 -10.72 -1.86 3.57
C LEU A 74 -9.31 -2.36 3.86
N LEU A 75 -8.41 -1.44 4.23
CA LEU A 75 -7.08 -1.74 4.73
C LEU A 75 -7.13 -1.90 6.25
N ASP A 76 -6.92 -3.13 6.71
CA ASP A 76 -7.06 -3.53 8.12
C ASP A 76 -5.70 -3.85 8.73
N PHE A 77 -5.16 -2.92 9.54
CA PHE A 77 -3.84 -3.08 10.15
C PHE A 77 -3.79 -4.11 11.27
N ASN A 78 -4.92 -4.35 11.94
CA ASN A 78 -5.02 -5.13 13.16
C ASN A 78 -5.77 -6.46 12.98
N GLY A 79 -6.46 -6.65 11.86
CA GLY A 79 -7.27 -7.84 11.58
C GLY A 79 -8.66 -7.79 12.20
N GLU A 80 -9.16 -6.60 12.57
CA GLU A 80 -10.41 -6.37 13.29
C GLU A 80 -11.68 -6.67 12.46
N TYR A 81 -11.58 -6.70 11.12
CA TYR A 81 -12.72 -6.76 10.22
C TYR A 81 -12.73 -8.02 9.35
N THR A 82 -12.07 -9.11 9.77
CA THR A 82 -11.87 -10.30 8.92
C THR A 82 -12.97 -11.35 9.03
N ASN A 83 -13.91 -11.21 9.96
CA ASN A 83 -14.97 -12.17 10.26
C ASN A 83 -16.34 -11.67 9.75
N ASN A 84 -17.39 -11.72 10.57
CA ASN A 84 -18.76 -11.43 10.17
C ASN A 84 -19.14 -9.93 10.23
N GLN A 85 -18.15 -9.05 10.41
CA GLN A 85 -18.36 -7.61 10.43
C GLN A 85 -18.69 -7.04 9.04
N LEU A 86 -19.36 -5.89 9.02
CA LEU A 86 -19.67 -5.04 7.85
C LEU A 86 -20.73 -5.60 6.91
N ILE A 87 -20.48 -6.74 6.27
CA ILE A 87 -21.37 -7.34 5.27
C ILE A 87 -21.23 -8.86 5.30
N GLY A 88 -22.26 -9.58 4.82
CA GLY A 88 -22.26 -11.04 4.78
C GLY A 88 -21.12 -11.63 3.94
N ALA A 89 -20.67 -12.83 4.31
CA ALA A 89 -19.49 -13.49 3.73
C ALA A 89 -19.55 -13.65 2.19
N GLU A 90 -20.74 -13.85 1.62
CA GLU A 90 -20.95 -13.96 0.17
C GLU A 90 -20.59 -12.69 -0.60
N GLN A 91 -20.67 -11.52 0.04
CA GLN A 91 -20.39 -10.22 -0.58
C GLN A 91 -19.06 -9.61 -0.10
N LYS A 92 -18.32 -10.36 0.74
CA LYS A 92 -17.08 -9.95 1.39
C LYS A 92 -15.92 -10.85 0.97
N HIS A 93 -14.89 -10.30 0.37
CA HIS A 93 -13.64 -10.99 0.10
C HIS A 93 -12.64 -10.61 1.19
N VAL A 94 -11.96 -11.58 1.81
CA VAL A 94 -10.99 -11.32 2.87
C VAL A 94 -9.63 -11.87 2.47
N ILE A 95 -8.64 -10.98 2.36
CA ILE A 95 -7.25 -11.29 2.02
C ILE A 95 -6.42 -11.20 3.29
N ARG A 96 -5.97 -12.35 3.81
CA ARG A 96 -5.16 -12.48 5.03
C ARG A 96 -3.69 -12.58 4.67
N LEU A 97 -3.05 -11.42 4.60
CA LEU A 97 -1.64 -11.31 4.26
C LEU A 97 -0.75 -11.72 5.44
N ARG A 98 0.34 -12.42 5.12
CA ARG A 98 1.33 -12.88 6.10
C ARG A 98 2.73 -12.81 5.51
N THR A 99 3.68 -12.29 6.29
CA THR A 99 5.11 -12.31 5.94
C THR A 99 5.93 -13.17 6.88
N ASN A 100 5.34 -13.68 7.97
CA ASN A 100 6.03 -14.46 9.00
C ASN A 100 6.01 -15.98 8.73
N ALA A 101 5.17 -16.45 7.81
CA ALA A 101 5.05 -17.85 7.41
C ALA A 101 4.67 -17.97 5.93
N GLU A 102 4.83 -19.17 5.36
CA GLU A 102 4.32 -19.51 4.03
C GLU A 102 2.81 -19.78 4.03
N GLY A 103 2.18 -19.77 2.86
CA GLY A 103 0.76 -20.10 2.69
C GLY A 103 -0.23 -19.00 3.06
N GLY A 104 0.21 -17.73 3.12
CA GLY A 104 -0.69 -16.58 3.23
C GLY A 104 -1.35 -16.22 1.90
N ASP A 105 -2.47 -15.49 1.97
CA ASP A 105 -3.11 -14.94 0.76
C ASP A 105 -2.20 -13.90 0.10
N LYS A 106 -2.46 -13.61 -1.18
CA LYS A 106 -1.75 -12.58 -1.95
C LYS A 106 -2.72 -11.59 -2.56
N ILE A 107 -2.30 -10.34 -2.65
CA ILE A 107 -2.96 -9.36 -3.52
C ILE A 107 -2.46 -9.56 -4.95
N THR A 108 -3.35 -9.36 -5.91
CA THR A 108 -2.98 -9.35 -7.32
C THR A 108 -2.66 -7.93 -7.76
N ILE A 109 -1.54 -7.75 -8.44
CA ILE A 109 -1.17 -6.49 -9.12
C ILE A 109 -0.96 -6.81 -10.60
N ASN A 110 -1.48 -5.93 -11.46
CA ASN A 110 -1.33 -6.08 -12.91
C ASN A 110 0.14 -5.92 -13.34
N ASP A 111 0.60 -6.70 -14.33
CA ASP A 111 1.98 -6.62 -14.86
C ASP A 111 2.34 -5.19 -15.30
N ASP A 112 1.49 -4.54 -16.10
CA ASP A 112 1.78 -3.19 -16.59
C ASP A 112 1.91 -2.19 -15.44
N GLU A 113 1.16 -2.38 -14.35
CA GLU A 113 1.25 -1.51 -13.18
C GLU A 113 2.52 -1.76 -12.36
N PHE A 114 2.88 -3.03 -12.17
CA PHE A 114 4.11 -3.40 -11.50
C PHE A 114 5.34 -2.84 -12.22
N TRP A 115 5.34 -2.88 -13.56
CA TRP A 115 6.42 -2.37 -14.39
C TRP A 115 6.41 -0.84 -14.56
N HIS A 116 5.56 -0.09 -13.87
CA HIS A 116 5.69 1.37 -13.89
C HIS A 116 6.94 1.84 -13.12
N THR A 117 7.72 2.71 -13.76
CA THR A 117 8.89 3.37 -13.15
C THR A 117 8.57 3.96 -11.79
N GLU A 118 7.42 4.60 -11.66
CA GLU A 118 6.98 5.19 -10.39
C GLU A 118 6.75 4.12 -9.32
N THR A 119 6.03 3.05 -9.64
CA THR A 119 5.75 1.93 -8.73
C THR A 119 7.05 1.32 -8.19
N LEU A 120 7.98 1.00 -9.08
CA LEU A 120 9.29 0.45 -8.72
C LEU A 120 10.15 1.45 -7.94
N SER A 121 10.10 2.75 -8.28
CA SER A 121 10.82 3.79 -7.54
C SER A 121 10.35 3.90 -6.09
N ILE A 122 9.05 3.75 -5.84
CA ILE A 122 8.49 3.71 -4.48
C ILE A 122 8.98 2.48 -3.72
N LEU A 123 8.82 1.31 -4.35
CA LEU A 123 9.17 0.03 -3.75
C LEU A 123 10.62 0.00 -3.27
N PHE A 124 11.51 0.61 -4.04
CA PHE A 124 12.94 0.60 -3.78
C PHE A 124 13.44 1.91 -3.17
N GLN A 125 12.55 2.88 -2.90
CA GLN A 125 12.89 4.20 -2.36
C GLN A 125 13.99 4.89 -3.19
N ALA A 126 13.85 4.86 -4.51
CA ALA A 126 14.86 5.31 -5.47
C ALA A 126 15.11 6.82 -5.40
N THR A 127 16.37 7.24 -5.46
CA THR A 127 16.74 8.65 -5.58
C THR A 127 16.35 9.24 -6.93
N THR A 128 15.89 10.50 -6.92
CA THR A 128 15.33 11.19 -8.09
C THR A 128 16.32 11.36 -9.24
N ASN A 129 17.57 11.72 -8.94
CA ASN A 129 18.53 12.15 -9.98
C ASN A 129 19.27 10.99 -10.66
N THR A 130 19.43 9.84 -9.98
CA THR A 130 20.30 8.76 -10.48
C THR A 130 19.57 7.44 -10.58
N GLN A 131 18.84 7.05 -9.54
CA GLN A 131 18.22 5.73 -9.46
C GLN A 131 16.88 5.64 -10.20
N ARG A 132 16.02 6.65 -10.11
CA ARG A 132 14.77 6.70 -10.89
C ARG A 132 15.02 6.69 -12.41
N PRO A 133 15.97 7.47 -12.96
CA PRO A 133 16.34 7.36 -14.37
C PRO A 133 16.86 5.98 -14.77
N PHE A 134 17.59 5.31 -13.86
CA PHE A 134 18.05 3.94 -14.08
C PHE A 134 16.88 2.95 -14.15
N ILE A 135 15.95 2.99 -13.19
CA ILE A 135 14.72 2.18 -13.23
C ILE A 135 13.96 2.44 -14.52
N ASN A 136 13.83 3.70 -14.94
CA ASN A 136 13.15 4.05 -16.17
C ASN A 136 13.79 3.40 -17.40
N ARG A 137 15.12 3.34 -17.49
CA ARG A 137 15.81 2.62 -18.58
C ARG A 137 15.49 1.13 -18.57
N VAL A 138 15.49 0.49 -17.41
CA VAL A 138 15.14 -0.94 -17.26
C VAL A 138 13.70 -1.19 -17.75
N VAL A 139 12.75 -0.39 -17.28
CA VAL A 139 11.33 -0.48 -17.65
C VAL A 139 11.13 -0.25 -19.15
N MET A 140 11.69 0.82 -19.71
CA MET A 140 11.57 1.15 -21.13
C MET A 140 12.23 0.08 -22.01
N ALA A 141 13.38 -0.45 -21.60
CA ALA A 141 14.04 -1.54 -22.31
C ALA A 141 13.19 -2.80 -22.32
N ARG A 142 12.57 -3.19 -21.19
CA ARG A 142 11.62 -4.30 -21.16
C ARG A 142 10.46 -4.04 -22.11
N ALA A 143 9.78 -2.90 -21.98
CA ALA A 143 8.61 -2.56 -22.80
C ALA A 143 8.92 -2.61 -24.31
N LYS A 144 10.10 -2.13 -24.72
CA LYS A 144 10.55 -2.13 -26.12
C LYS A 144 10.74 -3.53 -26.70
N TYR A 145 11.19 -4.49 -25.89
CA TYR A 145 11.58 -5.82 -26.37
C TYR A 145 10.67 -6.95 -25.88
N ARG A 146 9.61 -6.67 -25.11
CA ARG A 146 8.76 -7.71 -24.47
C ARG A 146 8.09 -8.66 -25.46
N GLU A 147 7.73 -8.17 -26.65
CA GLU A 147 7.10 -8.97 -27.70
C GLU A 147 8.10 -9.85 -28.48
N GLN A 148 9.40 -9.70 -28.23
CA GLN A 148 10.42 -10.53 -28.86
C GLN A 148 10.56 -11.86 -28.11
N GLU A 149 10.56 -12.95 -28.86
CA GLU A 149 10.81 -14.27 -28.32
C GLU A 149 12.17 -14.32 -27.61
N ASN A 150 12.19 -14.91 -26.41
CA ASN A 150 13.37 -15.03 -25.56
C ASN A 150 14.08 -13.68 -25.31
N SER A 151 13.34 -12.57 -25.24
CA SER A 151 13.92 -11.22 -25.08
C SER A 151 14.91 -11.10 -23.93
N LEU A 152 14.63 -11.77 -22.80
CA LEU A 152 15.49 -11.77 -21.62
C LEU A 152 16.81 -12.53 -21.87
N ALA A 153 16.74 -13.74 -22.44
CA ALA A 153 17.92 -14.53 -22.79
C ALA A 153 18.78 -13.86 -23.88
N ARG A 154 18.14 -13.18 -24.84
CA ARG A 154 18.83 -12.35 -25.84
C ARG A 154 19.55 -11.18 -25.19
N PHE A 155 18.91 -10.51 -24.23
CA PHE A 155 19.53 -9.41 -23.48
C PHE A 155 20.71 -9.87 -22.62
N PHE A 156 20.57 -11.02 -21.95
CA PHE A 156 21.65 -11.68 -21.23
C PHE A 156 22.84 -11.98 -22.16
N SER A 157 22.58 -12.65 -23.28
CA SER A 157 23.60 -13.03 -24.26
C SER A 157 24.31 -11.83 -24.87
N TYR A 158 23.55 -10.80 -25.23
CA TYR A 158 24.08 -9.53 -25.71
C TYR A 158 25.02 -8.89 -24.68
N THR A 159 24.60 -8.83 -23.42
CA THR A 159 25.38 -8.20 -22.34
C THR A 159 26.68 -8.96 -22.08
N CYS A 160 26.63 -10.30 -22.00
CA CYS A 160 27.83 -11.12 -21.86
C CYS A 160 28.80 -10.89 -23.04
N LYS A 161 28.29 -10.92 -24.27
CA LYS A 161 29.12 -10.62 -25.46
C LYS A 161 29.75 -9.24 -25.35
N SER A 162 28.98 -8.20 -25.05
CA SER A 162 29.50 -6.83 -24.92
C SER A 162 30.63 -6.71 -23.89
N VAL A 163 30.52 -7.38 -22.74
CA VAL A 163 31.56 -7.35 -21.71
C VAL A 163 32.82 -8.07 -22.17
N PHE A 164 32.70 -9.27 -22.72
CA PHE A 164 33.83 -10.12 -23.10
C PHE A 164 34.43 -9.81 -24.47
N THR A 165 33.85 -8.88 -25.22
CA THR A 165 34.42 -8.34 -26.46
C THR A 165 34.65 -6.82 -26.38
N SER A 166 34.68 -6.25 -25.18
CA SER A 166 34.97 -4.82 -24.99
C SER A 166 36.45 -4.53 -25.13
N ALA A 167 36.79 -3.43 -25.81
CA ALA A 167 38.16 -2.91 -25.83
C ALA A 167 38.57 -2.26 -24.49
N GLY A 168 37.60 -1.91 -23.64
CA GLY A 168 37.80 -1.33 -22.32
C GLY A 168 36.91 -2.03 -21.28
N PRO A 169 37.20 -3.30 -20.93
CA PRO A 169 36.42 -4.01 -19.92
C PRO A 169 36.60 -3.38 -18.54
N LYS A 170 35.55 -3.49 -17.71
CA LYS A 170 35.56 -2.99 -16.32
C LYS A 170 35.34 -4.13 -15.35
N THR A 171 36.11 -4.18 -14.27
CA THR A 171 36.10 -5.29 -13.30
C THR A 171 34.72 -5.53 -12.69
N GLU A 172 33.97 -4.46 -12.43
CA GLU A 172 32.62 -4.49 -11.85
C GLU A 172 31.63 -5.24 -12.76
N CYS A 173 31.85 -5.23 -14.09
CA CYS A 173 30.99 -5.95 -15.04
C CYS A 173 31.07 -7.46 -14.84
N LEU A 174 32.25 -8.00 -14.50
CA LEU A 174 32.40 -9.43 -14.23
C LEU A 174 31.66 -9.83 -12.96
N ASP A 175 31.72 -9.01 -11.91
CA ASP A 175 31.03 -9.28 -10.65
C ASP A 175 29.50 -9.20 -10.82
N LEU A 176 29.01 -8.22 -11.59
CA LEU A 176 27.59 -8.14 -11.94
C LEU A 176 27.12 -9.35 -12.75
N LEU A 177 27.87 -9.76 -13.78
CA LEU A 177 27.53 -10.95 -14.57
C LEU A 177 27.53 -12.21 -13.71
N ARG A 178 28.43 -12.34 -12.74
CA ARG A 178 28.43 -13.46 -11.78
C ARG A 178 27.17 -13.47 -10.91
N VAL A 179 26.69 -12.31 -10.47
CA VAL A 179 25.40 -12.23 -9.75
C VAL A 179 24.27 -12.72 -10.65
N VAL A 180 24.22 -12.25 -11.91
CA VAL A 180 23.20 -12.71 -12.87
C VAL A 180 23.28 -14.22 -13.09
N CYS A 181 24.48 -14.77 -13.30
CA CYS A 181 24.65 -16.21 -13.54
C CYS A 181 24.18 -17.06 -12.35
N LYS A 182 24.35 -16.59 -11.11
CA LYS A 182 23.84 -17.28 -9.91
C LYS A 182 22.31 -17.31 -9.82
N MET A 183 21.62 -16.38 -10.49
CA MET A 183 20.17 -16.38 -10.57
C MET A 183 19.64 -17.38 -11.61
N THR A 184 20.49 -17.84 -12.52
CA THR A 184 20.12 -18.83 -13.54
C THR A 184 20.42 -20.24 -13.04
N LYS A 185 19.79 -21.25 -13.64
CA LYS A 185 20.07 -22.67 -13.34
C LYS A 185 21.27 -23.22 -14.14
N ALA A 186 22.07 -22.35 -14.76
CA ALA A 186 23.18 -22.74 -15.64
C ALA A 186 24.48 -22.99 -14.85
N TYR A 187 24.58 -24.15 -14.20
CA TYR A 187 25.73 -24.50 -13.35
C TYR A 187 27.08 -24.49 -14.09
N ASP A 188 27.13 -25.03 -15.31
CA ASP A 188 28.36 -25.04 -16.13
C ASP A 188 28.85 -23.62 -16.44
N LEU A 189 27.92 -22.71 -16.74
CA LEU A 189 28.24 -21.30 -16.96
C LEU A 189 28.75 -20.64 -15.66
N GLN A 190 28.14 -20.94 -14.52
CA GLN A 190 28.59 -20.41 -13.23
C GLN A 190 30.01 -20.87 -12.89
N GLU A 191 30.31 -22.15 -13.08
CA GLU A 191 31.66 -22.70 -12.86
C GLU A 191 32.66 -22.03 -13.80
N PHE A 192 32.35 -21.92 -15.10
CA PHE A 192 33.22 -21.26 -16.06
C PHE A 192 33.47 -19.79 -15.70
N MET A 193 32.43 -19.02 -15.35
CA MET A 193 32.53 -17.61 -14.93
C MET A 193 33.38 -17.42 -13.66
N ALA A 194 33.46 -18.42 -12.79
CA ALA A 194 34.33 -18.40 -11.61
C ALA A 194 35.82 -18.54 -12.00
N THR A 195 36.14 -19.18 -13.13
CA THR A 195 37.53 -19.32 -13.61
C THR A 195 38.12 -18.04 -14.20
N ILE A 196 37.27 -17.11 -14.65
CA ILE A 196 37.67 -15.86 -15.29
C ILE A 196 38.32 -14.93 -14.25
N LYS A 197 39.49 -14.39 -14.57
CA LYS A 197 40.26 -13.49 -13.69
C LYS A 197 40.59 -12.17 -14.38
N TRP A 198 40.89 -11.15 -13.58
CA TRP A 198 41.37 -9.85 -14.05
C TRP A 198 42.89 -9.83 -14.14
N HIS A 199 43.43 -9.38 -15.28
CA HIS A 199 44.85 -9.16 -15.48
C HIS A 199 45.17 -7.66 -15.44
N SER A 200 45.59 -7.15 -14.27
CA SER A 200 45.77 -5.72 -14.02
C SER A 200 46.73 -5.02 -14.99
N GLN A 201 47.83 -5.67 -15.37
CA GLN A 201 48.82 -5.07 -16.27
C GLN A 201 48.32 -4.91 -17.71
N GLN A 202 47.40 -5.77 -18.16
CA GLN A 202 46.85 -5.70 -19.52
C GLN A 202 45.46 -5.05 -19.55
N GLY A 203 44.84 -4.87 -18.38
CA GLY A 203 43.47 -4.34 -18.29
C GLY A 203 42.44 -5.25 -18.94
N LYS A 204 42.61 -6.58 -18.86
CA LYS A 204 41.79 -7.57 -19.56
C LYS A 204 41.34 -8.72 -18.68
N PHE A 205 40.23 -9.35 -19.07
CA PHE A 205 39.82 -10.63 -18.52
C PHE A 205 40.59 -11.78 -19.17
N PHE A 206 40.89 -12.81 -18.41
CA PHE A 206 41.55 -14.01 -18.92
C PHE A 206 41.08 -15.29 -18.22
N VAL A 207 41.26 -16.43 -18.90
CA VAL A 207 41.12 -17.78 -18.33
C VAL A 207 42.47 -18.50 -18.39
N ALA A 208 42.58 -19.61 -17.65
CA ALA A 208 43.81 -20.40 -17.56
C ALA A 208 44.44 -20.66 -18.94
N GLY A 209 45.76 -20.44 -19.07
CA GLY A 209 46.52 -20.67 -20.30
C GLY A 209 46.65 -19.46 -21.24
N PRO A 210 47.27 -18.36 -20.79
CA PRO A 210 47.08 -16.95 -21.22
C PRO A 210 46.04 -16.67 -22.34
N ARG A 211 44.78 -17.06 -22.15
CA ARG A 211 43.71 -16.74 -23.11
C ARG A 211 42.97 -15.50 -22.64
N PHE A 212 43.13 -14.40 -23.36
CA PHE A 212 42.53 -13.10 -23.03
C PHE A 212 41.23 -12.90 -23.79
N PHE A 213 40.23 -12.31 -23.13
CA PHE A 213 39.02 -11.85 -23.79
C PHE A 213 39.31 -10.51 -24.46
N ASP A 214 39.23 -10.49 -25.79
CA ASP A 214 39.60 -9.36 -26.64
C ASP A 214 38.44 -8.91 -27.53
N SER A 215 38.59 -7.72 -28.11
CA SER A 215 37.59 -7.12 -29.01
C SER A 215 37.37 -7.89 -30.31
N ASP A 216 38.25 -8.83 -30.66
CA ASP A 216 38.06 -9.75 -31.78
C ASP A 216 36.96 -10.79 -31.54
N GLY A 217 36.57 -11.00 -30.28
CA GLY A 217 35.55 -11.96 -29.86
C GLY A 217 35.90 -13.43 -30.05
N ILE A 218 37.14 -13.78 -30.41
CA ILE A 218 37.55 -15.16 -30.70
C ILE A 218 37.46 -16.03 -29.45
N VAL A 219 38.01 -15.55 -28.33
CA VAL A 219 38.00 -16.30 -27.05
C VAL A 219 36.58 -16.42 -26.49
N TYR A 220 35.76 -15.39 -26.64
CA TYR A 220 34.34 -15.45 -26.26
C TYR A 220 33.59 -16.50 -27.10
N ALA A 221 33.72 -16.45 -28.42
CA ALA A 221 33.07 -17.41 -29.32
C ALA A 221 33.50 -18.85 -29.07
N GLY A 222 34.80 -19.07 -28.83
CA GLY A 222 35.36 -20.41 -28.64
C GLY A 222 35.08 -21.05 -27.29
N LEU A 223 34.92 -20.27 -26.21
CA LEU A 223 34.88 -20.81 -24.84
C LEU A 223 33.59 -20.50 -24.06
N LEU A 224 32.90 -19.41 -24.38
CA LEU A 224 31.82 -18.88 -23.52
C LEU A 224 30.47 -18.76 -24.24
N GLN A 225 30.47 -18.51 -25.55
CA GLN A 225 29.24 -18.22 -26.29
C GLN A 225 28.20 -19.36 -26.23
N ALA A 226 28.63 -20.61 -26.34
CA ALA A 226 27.73 -21.76 -26.25
C ALA A 226 27.06 -21.85 -24.87
N LEU A 227 27.85 -21.72 -23.79
CA LEU A 227 27.35 -21.74 -22.40
C LEU A 227 26.37 -20.58 -22.13
N VAL A 228 26.63 -19.41 -22.71
CA VAL A 228 25.76 -18.24 -22.56
C VAL A 228 24.44 -18.41 -23.33
N ASN A 229 24.48 -18.98 -24.53
CA ASN A 229 23.30 -19.19 -25.35
C ASN A 229 22.39 -20.31 -24.85
N ASP A 230 22.93 -21.26 -24.07
CA ASP A 230 22.20 -22.38 -23.49
C ASP A 230 21.37 -21.99 -22.24
N VAL A 231 21.54 -20.77 -21.73
CA VAL A 231 20.83 -20.31 -20.53
C VAL A 231 19.33 -20.15 -20.80
N ASP A 232 18.53 -21.00 -20.17
CA ASP A 232 17.08 -20.88 -20.13
C ASP A 232 16.61 -19.86 -19.08
N LEU A 233 15.82 -18.89 -19.52
CA LEU A 233 15.23 -17.82 -18.71
C LEU A 233 13.70 -17.71 -18.93
N ALA A 234 13.04 -18.74 -19.47
CA ALA A 234 11.62 -18.69 -19.80
C ALA A 234 10.70 -18.57 -18.56
N ASP A 235 11.04 -19.25 -17.46
CA ASP A 235 10.19 -19.37 -16.27
C ASP A 235 10.37 -18.26 -15.21
N PHE A 236 10.97 -17.13 -15.59
CA PHE A 236 11.19 -16.03 -14.65
C PHE A 236 9.87 -15.31 -14.33
N ASN A 237 9.50 -15.24 -13.05
CA ASN A 237 8.42 -14.36 -12.62
C ASN A 237 8.85 -12.87 -12.71
N ALA A 238 7.89 -11.95 -12.66
CA ALA A 238 8.12 -10.53 -12.84
C ALA A 238 9.18 -9.93 -11.88
N PHE A 239 9.25 -10.43 -10.64
CA PHE A 239 10.24 -9.97 -9.68
C PHE A 239 11.66 -10.42 -10.06
N ASP A 240 11.84 -11.68 -10.42
CA ASP A 240 13.14 -12.21 -10.86
C ASP A 240 13.56 -11.59 -12.19
N GLU A 241 12.62 -11.39 -13.12
CA GLU A 241 12.84 -10.70 -14.38
C GLU A 241 13.37 -9.27 -14.13
N PHE A 242 12.76 -8.52 -13.20
CA PHE A 242 13.22 -7.17 -12.88
C PHE A 242 14.66 -7.16 -12.35
N ILE A 243 14.97 -8.00 -11.36
CA ILE A 243 16.32 -8.04 -10.77
C ILE A 243 17.35 -8.41 -11.84
N LEU A 244 17.06 -9.41 -12.68
CA LEU A 244 17.97 -9.84 -13.73
C LEU A 244 18.19 -8.72 -14.77
N ARG A 245 17.11 -8.11 -15.27
CA ARG A 245 17.20 -6.98 -16.22
C ARG A 245 17.94 -5.80 -15.63
N ALA A 246 17.75 -5.49 -14.35
CA ALA A 246 18.42 -4.40 -13.67
C ALA A 246 19.93 -4.65 -13.58
N HIS A 247 20.37 -5.85 -13.20
CA HIS A 247 21.80 -6.19 -13.19
C HIS A 247 22.43 -6.13 -14.58
N LEU A 248 21.75 -6.61 -15.62
CA LEU A 248 22.21 -6.52 -17.01
C LEU A 248 22.30 -5.07 -17.50
N GLN A 249 21.27 -4.26 -17.20
CA GLN A 249 21.29 -2.83 -17.54
C GLN A 249 22.44 -2.11 -16.83
N LEU A 250 22.66 -2.38 -15.54
CA LEU A 250 23.77 -1.78 -14.80
C LEU A 250 25.12 -2.22 -15.38
N THR A 251 25.25 -3.47 -15.82
CA THR A 251 26.46 -3.98 -16.46
C THR A 251 26.78 -3.16 -17.73
N LEU A 252 25.79 -2.93 -18.59
CA LEU A 252 25.97 -2.13 -19.80
C LEU A 252 26.26 -0.65 -19.50
N ASP A 253 25.54 -0.05 -18.55
CA ASP A 253 25.74 1.35 -18.16
C ASP A 253 27.13 1.58 -17.54
N VAL A 254 27.61 0.62 -16.75
CA VAL A 254 28.97 0.64 -16.22
C VAL A 254 29.96 0.48 -17.36
N LEU A 255 29.79 -0.52 -18.24
CA LEU A 255 30.68 -0.76 -19.38
C LEU A 255 30.84 0.48 -20.27
N SER A 256 29.74 1.17 -20.57
CA SER A 256 29.75 2.41 -21.38
C SER A 256 30.26 3.64 -20.62
N GLY A 257 30.46 3.55 -19.31
CA GLY A 257 30.83 4.69 -18.47
C GLY A 257 29.71 5.69 -18.21
N PHE A 258 28.46 5.31 -18.48
CA PHE A 258 27.29 6.16 -18.28
C PHE A 258 26.94 6.33 -16.79
N VAL A 259 27.23 5.32 -15.95
CA VAL A 259 26.89 5.31 -14.53
C VAL A 259 28.07 4.79 -13.69
N GLN A 260 28.21 5.33 -12.48
CA GLN A 260 29.09 4.78 -11.46
C GLN A 260 28.36 3.66 -10.69
N PHE A 261 29.00 2.50 -10.62
CA PHE A 261 28.46 1.30 -9.96
C PHE A 261 27.94 1.57 -8.54
N GLU A 262 28.71 2.34 -7.75
CA GLU A 262 28.42 2.66 -6.35
C GLU A 262 27.11 3.43 -6.14
N HIS A 263 26.60 4.15 -7.16
CA HIS A 263 25.37 4.91 -7.05
C HIS A 263 24.10 4.06 -7.25
N ILE A 264 24.20 2.94 -7.97
CA ILE A 264 23.06 2.06 -8.28
C ILE A 264 23.08 0.78 -7.44
N GLN A 265 24.24 0.26 -7.04
CA GLN A 265 24.31 -0.96 -6.24
C GLN A 265 23.41 -0.93 -4.97
N PRO A 266 23.29 0.20 -4.23
CA PRO A 266 22.37 0.28 -3.09
C PRO A 266 20.89 0.14 -3.48
N LEU A 267 20.51 0.58 -4.68
CA LEU A 267 19.15 0.39 -5.20
C LEU A 267 18.85 -1.09 -5.41
N LEU A 268 19.77 -1.83 -6.04
CA LEU A 268 19.58 -3.26 -6.31
C LEU A 268 19.42 -4.07 -5.03
N LYS A 269 20.26 -3.81 -4.01
CA LYS A 269 20.13 -4.43 -2.69
C LYS A 269 18.78 -4.16 -2.04
N ARG A 270 18.26 -2.93 -2.16
CA ARG A 270 16.92 -2.58 -1.66
C ARG A 270 15.82 -3.28 -2.46
N ALA A 271 15.98 -3.43 -3.77
CA ALA A 271 15.04 -4.16 -4.61
C ALA A 271 14.95 -5.64 -4.24
N GLU A 272 16.09 -6.31 -4.05
CA GLU A 272 16.16 -7.70 -3.58
C GLU A 272 15.48 -7.88 -2.22
N SER A 273 15.76 -6.98 -1.27
CA SER A 273 15.14 -6.99 0.06
C SER A 273 13.62 -6.78 -0.02
N ALA A 274 13.16 -5.78 -0.78
CA ALA A 274 11.74 -5.50 -0.97
C ALA A 274 11.00 -6.69 -1.59
N PHE A 275 11.57 -7.31 -2.63
CA PHE A 275 10.96 -8.45 -3.30
C PHE A 275 10.92 -9.71 -2.45
N THR A 276 11.88 -9.92 -1.56
CA THR A 276 11.84 -11.05 -0.62
C THR A 276 10.55 -11.06 0.20
N ASN A 277 10.13 -9.89 0.68
CA ASN A 277 8.88 -9.74 1.44
C ASN A 277 7.65 -9.73 0.53
N LEU A 278 7.70 -8.97 -0.58
CA LEU A 278 6.55 -8.80 -1.47
C LEU A 278 6.09 -10.09 -2.13
N ARG A 279 7.01 -11.02 -2.47
CA ARG A 279 6.64 -12.33 -3.04
C ARG A 279 5.69 -13.15 -2.18
N ARG A 280 5.68 -12.91 -0.87
CA ARG A 280 4.80 -13.59 0.09
C ARG A 280 3.38 -13.04 0.09
N VAL A 281 3.20 -11.78 -0.33
CA VAL A 281 1.94 -11.03 -0.19
C VAL A 281 1.41 -10.46 -1.50
N VAL A 282 2.19 -10.48 -2.58
CA VAL A 282 1.85 -9.98 -3.91
C VAL A 282 2.07 -11.07 -4.94
N GLU A 283 1.11 -11.19 -5.83
CA GLU A 283 1.21 -11.94 -7.08
C GLU A 283 1.05 -10.97 -8.25
N ILE A 284 1.95 -11.08 -9.24
CA ILE A 284 1.86 -10.29 -10.46
C ILE A 284 1.12 -11.13 -11.49
N SER A 285 -0.11 -10.73 -11.83
CA SER A 285 -0.91 -11.45 -12.83
C SER A 285 -1.89 -10.50 -13.52
N GLY A 286 -2.36 -10.92 -14.70
CA GLY A 286 -3.41 -10.21 -15.44
C GLY A 286 -4.83 -10.53 -14.96
N ALA A 287 -4.99 -11.28 -13.87
CA ALA A 287 -6.31 -11.66 -13.38
C ALA A 287 -7.04 -10.46 -12.78
N ASN A 288 -8.32 -10.33 -13.11
CA ASN A 288 -9.16 -9.31 -12.50
C ASN A 288 -9.44 -9.68 -11.03
N PRO A 289 -9.45 -8.71 -10.11
CA PRO A 289 -9.84 -8.94 -8.72
C PRO A 289 -11.23 -9.57 -8.63
N GLU A 290 -11.46 -10.36 -7.57
CA GLU A 290 -12.76 -10.99 -7.32
C GLU A 290 -13.88 -9.93 -7.21
N ASP A 291 -15.02 -10.18 -7.87
CA ASP A 291 -16.09 -9.19 -8.04
C ASP A 291 -17.01 -9.07 -6.81
N ARG A 292 -16.45 -9.05 -5.58
CA ARG A 292 -17.22 -8.85 -4.34
C ARG A 292 -17.39 -7.37 -4.01
N ILE A 293 -18.44 -7.02 -3.25
CA ILE A 293 -18.75 -5.62 -2.91
C ILE A 293 -17.65 -5.03 -2.02
N LEU A 294 -17.24 -5.79 -1.00
CA LEU A 294 -16.23 -5.41 -0.04
C LEU A 294 -15.02 -6.35 -0.12
N THR A 295 -13.83 -5.78 -0.25
CA THR A 295 -12.56 -6.48 -0.08
C THR A 295 -11.88 -5.97 1.20
N VAL A 296 -11.63 -6.86 2.16
CA VAL A 296 -10.87 -6.56 3.37
C VAL A 296 -9.46 -7.13 3.24
N ILE A 297 -8.45 -6.28 3.34
CA ILE A 297 -7.04 -6.65 3.26
C ILE A 297 -6.45 -6.54 4.66
N SER A 298 -6.26 -7.67 5.31
CA SER A 298 -5.69 -7.76 6.65
C SER A 298 -4.17 -7.81 6.60
N LEU A 299 -3.54 -6.80 7.19
CA LEU A 299 -2.09 -6.65 7.34
C LEU A 299 -1.59 -7.14 8.70
N ARG A 300 -2.45 -7.65 9.59
CA ARG A 300 -2.14 -8.02 10.99
C ARG A 300 -0.79 -8.73 11.15
N ASN A 301 -0.52 -9.72 10.30
CA ASN A 301 0.63 -10.62 10.34
C ASN A 301 1.77 -10.24 9.35
N CYS A 302 1.74 -9.01 8.84
CA CYS A 302 2.81 -8.45 8.01
C CYS A 302 3.89 -7.79 8.86
N ASN A 303 5.14 -7.84 8.40
CA ASN A 303 6.25 -7.09 8.97
C ASN A 303 6.08 -5.58 8.73
N GLN A 304 6.88 -4.77 9.44
CA GLN A 304 6.77 -3.32 9.39
C GLN A 304 7.02 -2.75 7.98
N ASP A 305 7.98 -3.28 7.24
CA ASP A 305 8.28 -2.82 5.88
C ASP A 305 7.09 -3.03 4.94
N THR A 306 6.44 -4.19 5.03
CA THR A 306 5.24 -4.51 4.24
C THR A 306 4.04 -3.67 4.67
N LYS A 307 3.85 -3.46 5.98
CA LYS A 307 2.80 -2.57 6.51
C LYS A 307 2.94 -1.12 6.05
N LYS A 308 4.16 -0.69 5.69
CA LYS A 308 4.41 0.65 5.15
C LYS A 308 4.17 0.74 3.65
N VAL A 309 4.71 -0.22 2.89
CA VAL A 309 4.76 -0.13 1.42
C VAL A 309 3.49 -0.67 0.76
N LEU A 310 2.95 -1.77 1.27
CA LEU A 310 1.85 -2.46 0.60
C LEU A 310 0.55 -1.64 0.55
N PRO A 311 0.13 -0.93 1.62
CA PRO A 311 -1.04 -0.06 1.54
C PRO A 311 -0.99 0.99 0.45
N LEU A 312 0.21 1.57 0.23
CA LEU A 312 0.44 2.56 -0.80
C LEU A 312 0.29 1.97 -2.20
N LEU A 313 0.86 0.77 -2.43
CA LEU A 313 0.67 0.03 -3.68
C LEU A 313 -0.79 -0.30 -3.93
N VAL A 314 -1.50 -0.76 -2.90
CA VAL A 314 -2.92 -1.10 -3.00
C VAL A 314 -3.75 0.15 -3.34
N ALA A 315 -3.53 1.26 -2.64
CA ALA A 315 -4.23 2.52 -2.90
C ALA A 315 -4.00 2.99 -4.34
N LYS A 316 -2.75 2.91 -4.82
CA LYS A 316 -2.38 3.27 -6.18
C LYS A 316 -3.04 2.36 -7.23
N HIS A 317 -3.02 1.05 -6.99
CA HIS A 317 -3.65 0.05 -7.86
C HIS A 317 -5.13 0.33 -8.06
N TYR A 318 -5.85 0.47 -6.95
CA TYR A 318 -7.28 0.73 -6.99
C TYR A 318 -7.59 2.11 -7.61
N TYR A 319 -6.83 3.16 -7.26
CA TYR A 319 -7.03 4.49 -7.84
C TYR A 319 -6.81 4.53 -9.35
N ASN A 320 -5.68 4.01 -9.83
CA ASN A 320 -5.34 4.02 -11.26
C ASN A 320 -6.31 3.17 -12.08
N SER A 321 -6.59 1.95 -11.60
CA SER A 321 -7.54 1.05 -12.26
C SER A 321 -8.94 1.66 -12.37
N HIS A 322 -9.41 2.33 -11.31
CA HIS A 322 -10.69 3.02 -11.32
C HIS A 322 -10.69 4.24 -12.25
N ARG A 323 -9.70 5.13 -12.08
CA ARG A 323 -9.56 6.37 -12.86
C ARG A 323 -9.49 6.10 -14.36
N ASN A 324 -8.83 5.01 -14.78
CA ASN A 324 -8.69 4.65 -16.19
C ASN A 324 -9.93 3.99 -16.79
N SER A 325 -10.84 3.46 -15.96
CA SER A 325 -12.02 2.70 -16.41
C SER A 325 -13.35 3.43 -16.24
N VAL A 326 -13.40 4.46 -15.40
CA VAL A 326 -14.62 5.21 -15.07
C VAL A 326 -14.98 6.23 -16.16
N ALA A 327 -16.28 6.39 -16.43
CA ALA A 327 -16.76 7.39 -17.36
C ALA A 327 -16.65 8.83 -16.80
N SER A 328 -16.91 9.84 -17.65
CA SER A 328 -17.08 11.23 -17.24
C SER A 328 -18.45 11.74 -17.73
N PRO A 329 -19.44 11.96 -16.83
CA PRO A 329 -19.41 11.79 -15.36
C PRO A 329 -19.28 10.32 -14.91
N PRO A 330 -18.82 10.07 -13.67
CA PRO A 330 -18.55 8.71 -13.19
C PRO A 330 -19.81 7.84 -13.12
N ASP A 331 -19.75 6.68 -13.76
CA ASP A 331 -20.78 5.63 -13.78
C ASP A 331 -20.65 4.62 -12.63
N ARG A 332 -19.50 4.62 -11.94
CA ARG A 332 -19.11 3.72 -10.86
C ARG A 332 -18.36 4.47 -9.77
N THR A 333 -18.35 3.93 -8.55
CA THR A 333 -17.64 4.50 -7.40
C THR A 333 -16.69 3.51 -6.75
N MET A 334 -15.67 4.05 -6.11
CA MET A 334 -14.68 3.31 -5.34
C MET A 334 -14.48 3.95 -3.98
N HIS A 335 -14.53 3.14 -2.93
CA HIS A 335 -14.38 3.60 -1.56
C HIS A 335 -13.17 2.91 -0.94
N LEU A 336 -12.10 3.66 -0.69
CA LEU A 336 -10.93 3.17 0.02
C LEU A 336 -11.01 3.57 1.49
N ILE A 337 -11.14 2.57 2.35
CA ILE A 337 -11.29 2.68 3.80
C ILE A 337 -9.96 2.27 4.41
N ILE A 338 -9.40 3.14 5.24
CA ILE A 338 -8.11 2.91 5.87
C ILE A 338 -8.30 3.02 7.36
N ASP A 339 -8.21 1.88 8.05
CA ASP A 339 -8.11 1.89 9.49
C ASP A 339 -6.68 2.19 9.92
N GLU A 340 -6.52 2.82 11.08
CA GLU A 340 -5.21 3.21 11.62
C GLU A 340 -4.36 4.00 10.59
N ALA A 341 -4.98 4.97 9.90
CA ALA A 341 -4.44 5.67 8.74
C ALA A 341 -3.11 6.43 8.99
N HIS A 342 -2.80 6.77 10.24
CA HIS A 342 -1.49 7.34 10.62
C HIS A 342 -0.31 6.41 10.26
N ASN A 343 -0.51 5.09 10.14
CA ASN A 343 0.53 4.16 9.68
C ASN A 343 1.03 4.48 8.25
N ILE A 344 0.17 5.10 7.42
CA ILE A 344 0.46 5.40 6.01
C ILE A 344 0.56 6.91 5.78
N LEU A 345 -0.15 7.73 6.55
CA LEU A 345 -0.25 9.17 6.26
C LEU A 345 0.59 10.05 7.18
N SER A 346 1.49 9.45 7.97
CA SER A 346 2.30 10.17 8.96
C SER A 346 3.39 11.05 8.34
N GLU A 347 3.43 12.34 8.67
CA GLU A 347 4.53 13.26 8.28
C GLU A 347 5.80 13.10 9.12
N GLN A 348 5.68 12.63 10.37
CA GLN A 348 6.73 12.70 11.40
C GLN A 348 7.71 11.52 11.41
N SER A 349 7.70 10.67 10.39
CA SER A 349 8.57 9.50 10.33
C SER A 349 10.04 9.89 10.06
N ALA A 350 10.77 10.33 11.09
CA ALA A 350 12.16 10.76 11.02
C ALA A 350 13.19 9.68 10.58
N ARG A 351 12.74 8.43 10.35
CA ARG A 351 13.57 7.31 9.87
C ARG A 351 13.36 6.99 8.39
N GLU A 352 12.54 7.76 7.68
CA GLU A 352 12.20 7.50 6.28
C GLU A 352 13.01 8.39 5.34
N HIS A 353 13.41 7.83 4.20
CA HIS A 353 13.98 8.64 3.12
C HIS A 353 12.93 9.66 2.66
N GLU A 354 13.31 10.95 2.65
CA GLU A 354 12.42 12.09 2.32
C GLU A 354 11.59 11.83 1.06
N VAL A 355 12.22 11.31 0.00
CA VAL A 355 11.59 10.99 -1.28
C VAL A 355 10.41 10.01 -1.16
N TRP A 356 10.50 9.01 -0.30
CA TRP A 356 9.42 8.03 -0.12
C TRP A 356 8.22 8.64 0.62
N ARG A 357 8.52 9.45 1.65
CA ARG A 357 7.48 10.17 2.40
C ARG A 357 6.71 11.10 1.48
N ASP A 358 7.44 11.89 0.70
CA ASP A 358 6.86 12.90 -0.19
C ASP A 358 5.95 12.23 -1.22
N TYR A 359 6.41 11.17 -1.90
CA TYR A 359 5.58 10.42 -2.84
C TYR A 359 4.31 9.85 -2.22
N ARG A 360 4.44 9.22 -1.04
CA ARG A 360 3.30 8.59 -0.36
C ARG A 360 2.23 9.63 -0.06
N LEU A 361 2.61 10.80 0.44
CA LEU A 361 1.68 11.89 0.72
C LEU A 361 1.11 12.46 -0.57
N GLU A 362 1.92 12.67 -1.61
CA GLU A 362 1.48 13.14 -2.92
C GLU A 362 0.34 12.29 -3.50
N LEU A 363 0.44 10.95 -3.45
CA LEU A 363 -0.64 10.08 -3.94
C LEU A 363 -1.95 10.31 -3.17
N PHE A 364 -1.91 10.32 -1.83
CA PHE A 364 -3.13 10.51 -1.04
C PHE A 364 -3.68 11.93 -1.14
N GLU A 365 -2.81 12.93 -1.31
CA GLU A 365 -3.21 14.29 -1.63
C GLU A 365 -3.86 14.40 -3.02
N GLU A 366 -3.38 13.68 -4.03
CA GLU A 366 -4.04 13.59 -5.34
C GLU A 366 -5.43 12.95 -5.20
N ILE A 367 -5.53 11.81 -4.50
CA ILE A 367 -6.81 11.11 -4.29
C ILE A 367 -7.81 12.00 -3.52
N ILE A 368 -7.38 12.70 -2.46
CA ILE A 368 -8.29 13.53 -1.65
C ILE A 368 -8.73 14.82 -2.37
N LYS A 369 -7.89 15.37 -3.26
CA LYS A 369 -8.20 16.60 -4.03
C LYS A 369 -8.98 16.30 -5.30
N GLU A 370 -8.67 15.20 -5.99
CA GLU A 370 -9.21 14.90 -7.32
C GLU A 370 -10.11 13.66 -7.37
N GLY A 371 -10.02 12.75 -6.40
CA GLY A 371 -10.72 11.47 -6.41
C GLY A 371 -12.23 11.59 -6.63
N ARG A 372 -12.87 12.61 -6.08
CA ARG A 372 -14.32 12.87 -6.27
C ARG A 372 -14.71 13.06 -7.73
N LYS A 373 -13.85 13.64 -8.57
CA LYS A 373 -14.09 13.81 -10.02
C LYS A 373 -14.22 12.46 -10.72
N PHE A 374 -13.54 11.45 -10.18
CA PHE A 374 -13.50 10.09 -10.71
C PHE A 374 -14.41 9.12 -9.95
N GLY A 375 -15.18 9.58 -8.95
CA GLY A 375 -16.02 8.68 -8.13
C GLY A 375 -15.27 7.91 -7.05
N MET A 376 -14.03 8.31 -6.71
CA MET A 376 -13.26 7.71 -5.62
C MET A 376 -13.36 8.51 -4.32
N PHE A 377 -13.65 7.81 -3.22
CA PHE A 377 -13.83 8.37 -1.88
C PHE A 377 -12.92 7.68 -0.86
N LEU A 378 -12.51 8.44 0.15
CA LEU A 378 -11.62 7.99 1.21
C LEU A 378 -12.34 8.02 2.54
N THR A 379 -12.15 6.99 3.36
CA THR A 379 -12.46 7.05 4.79
C THR A 379 -11.22 6.76 5.60
N LEU A 380 -10.82 7.71 6.44
CA LEU A 380 -9.61 7.61 7.25
C LEU A 380 -10.02 7.47 8.71
N SER A 381 -9.73 6.33 9.31
CA SER A 381 -9.84 6.11 10.76
C SER A 381 -8.46 6.22 11.39
N SER A 382 -8.31 7.01 12.45
CA SER A 382 -7.02 7.13 13.15
C SER A 382 -7.17 7.59 14.60
N GLN A 383 -6.28 7.07 15.43
CA GLN A 383 -6.07 7.47 16.82
C GLN A 383 -5.03 8.57 17.02
N ARG A 384 -4.29 8.92 15.97
CA ARG A 384 -3.32 10.01 15.97
C ARG A 384 -3.60 10.94 14.78
N PRO A 385 -4.67 11.74 14.81
CA PRO A 385 -4.96 12.67 13.73
C PRO A 385 -3.80 13.65 13.51
N ALA A 386 -3.10 14.12 14.55
CA ALA A 386 -1.96 15.04 14.43
C ALA A 386 -0.76 14.48 13.65
N ASP A 387 -0.66 13.15 13.51
CA ASP A 387 0.39 12.53 12.70
C ASP A 387 0.04 12.61 11.22
N ILE A 388 -1.25 12.63 10.85
CA ILE A 388 -1.73 12.68 9.47
C ILE A 388 -1.45 14.07 8.86
N SER A 389 -1.07 14.10 7.58
CA SER A 389 -0.86 15.36 6.86
C SER A 389 -2.03 16.34 7.01
N PRO A 390 -1.79 17.59 7.46
CA PRO A 390 -2.82 18.62 7.57
C PRO A 390 -3.52 18.90 6.24
N THR A 391 -2.81 18.79 5.11
CA THR A 391 -3.39 18.94 3.77
C THR A 391 -4.49 17.91 3.56
N ILE A 392 -4.24 16.63 3.88
CA ILE A 392 -5.24 15.57 3.73
C ILE A 392 -6.42 15.80 4.67
N VAL A 393 -6.17 16.13 5.94
CA VAL A 393 -7.24 16.34 6.93
C VAL A 393 -8.14 17.52 6.55
N SER A 394 -7.58 18.60 5.98
CA SER A 394 -8.35 19.77 5.52
C SER A 394 -9.30 19.49 4.34
N GLN A 395 -9.07 18.40 3.60
CA GLN A 395 -9.89 17.99 2.46
C GLN A 395 -10.96 16.95 2.84
N LEU A 396 -11.00 16.53 4.11
CA LEU A 396 -12.10 15.71 4.63
C LEU A 396 -13.35 16.57 4.77
N HIS A 397 -14.50 15.96 4.46
CA HIS A 397 -15.76 16.69 4.35
C HIS A 397 -16.70 16.42 5.53
N ASN A 398 -16.60 15.23 6.12
CA ASN A 398 -17.42 14.78 7.23
C ASN A 398 -16.52 14.12 8.28
N PHE A 399 -16.78 14.42 9.55
CA PHE A 399 -15.94 14.03 10.67
C PHE A 399 -16.76 13.36 11.75
N PHE A 400 -16.24 12.26 12.28
CA PHE A 400 -16.71 11.57 13.47
C PHE A 400 -15.59 11.63 14.51
N ILE A 401 -15.73 12.53 15.49
CA ILE A 401 -14.69 12.84 16.46
C ILE A 401 -15.08 12.23 17.81
N HIS A 402 -14.45 11.12 18.14
CA HIS A 402 -14.49 10.52 19.47
C HIS A 402 -13.55 11.24 20.44
N ARG A 403 -13.51 10.76 21.67
CA ARG A 403 -12.62 11.27 22.71
C ARG A 403 -11.17 11.38 22.23
N LEU A 404 -10.66 12.62 22.19
CA LEU A 404 -9.26 12.97 21.98
C LEU A 404 -8.75 13.75 23.20
N VAL A 405 -7.56 13.41 23.68
CA VAL A 405 -6.97 14.01 24.90
C VAL A 405 -5.65 14.72 24.61
N ASN A 406 -4.98 14.36 23.53
CA ASN A 406 -3.71 14.98 23.14
C ASN A 406 -3.95 16.40 22.60
N GLU A 407 -3.19 17.38 23.11
CA GLU A 407 -3.31 18.78 22.70
C GLU A 407 -3.01 19.01 21.22
N ARG A 408 -2.05 18.28 20.64
CA ARG A 408 -1.72 18.37 19.22
C ARG A 408 -2.86 17.87 18.35
N ASP A 409 -3.52 16.79 18.76
CA ASP A 409 -4.69 16.25 18.06
C ASP A 409 -5.84 17.24 18.12
N LEU A 410 -6.13 17.80 19.30
CA LEU A 410 -7.17 18.81 19.47
C LEU A 410 -6.88 20.09 18.66
N TYR A 411 -5.62 20.52 18.61
CA TYR A 411 -5.19 21.68 17.84
C TYR A 411 -5.33 21.45 16.33
N LEU A 412 -4.94 20.28 15.82
CA LEU A 412 -5.14 19.98 14.41
C LEU A 412 -6.64 19.99 14.04
N ILE A 413 -7.47 19.32 14.84
CA ILE A 413 -8.91 19.24 14.63
C ILE A 413 -9.57 20.63 14.66
N GLU A 414 -9.15 21.51 15.58
CA GLU A 414 -9.62 22.90 15.65
C GLU A 414 -9.31 23.68 14.38
N ASN A 415 -8.10 23.54 13.83
CA ASN A 415 -7.69 24.35 12.68
C ASN A 415 -8.14 23.76 11.34
N ALA A 416 -8.35 22.44 11.27
CA ALA A 416 -8.75 21.76 10.05
C ALA A 416 -10.27 21.75 9.83
N ILE A 417 -11.08 21.85 10.90
CA ILE A 417 -12.54 21.68 10.83
C ILE A 417 -13.25 22.99 11.15
N SER A 418 -13.58 23.75 10.09
CA SER A 418 -14.28 25.04 10.22
C SER A 418 -15.71 24.93 10.76
N THR A 419 -16.34 23.76 10.66
CA THR A 419 -17.71 23.52 11.11
C THR A 419 -17.81 23.19 12.60
N LEU A 420 -16.69 23.02 13.31
CA LEU A 420 -16.68 22.66 14.73
C LEU A 420 -16.72 23.91 15.61
N ASP A 421 -17.74 24.04 16.45
CA ASP A 421 -17.89 25.17 17.37
C ASP A 421 -17.10 24.97 18.68
N GLN A 422 -16.83 26.07 19.39
CA GLN A 422 -16.05 26.05 20.63
C GLN A 422 -16.66 25.17 21.73
N ILE A 423 -18.00 25.06 21.77
CA ILE A 423 -18.70 24.24 22.77
C ILE A 423 -18.45 22.76 22.48
N SER A 424 -18.66 22.31 21.24
CA SER A 424 -18.35 20.93 20.86
C SER A 424 -16.88 20.60 21.08
N LYS A 425 -15.98 21.54 20.75
CA LYS A 425 -14.54 21.37 21.00
C LYS A 425 -14.23 21.09 22.47
N ALA A 426 -14.81 21.88 23.39
CA ALA A 426 -14.62 21.69 24.83
C ALA A 426 -15.19 20.36 25.35
N GLN A 427 -16.12 19.75 24.62
CA GLN A 427 -16.69 18.44 24.95
C GLN A 427 -15.82 17.26 24.51
N ILE A 428 -15.01 17.38 23.44
CA ILE A 428 -14.22 16.28 22.87
C ILE A 428 -13.43 15.49 23.94
N PRO A 429 -12.66 16.11 24.85
CA PRO A 429 -11.88 15.37 25.85
C PRO A 429 -12.71 14.61 26.89
N ASN A 430 -13.97 15.02 27.05
CA ASN A 430 -14.92 14.54 28.05
C ASN A 430 -15.92 13.53 27.49
N LEU A 431 -15.86 13.20 26.19
CA LEU A 431 -16.73 12.20 25.59
C LEU A 431 -16.53 10.81 26.22
N SER A 432 -17.63 10.13 26.52
CA SER A 432 -17.64 8.73 26.95
C SER A 432 -17.29 7.79 25.79
N LYS A 433 -16.93 6.53 26.10
CA LYS A 433 -16.72 5.48 25.08
C LYS A 433 -17.98 5.32 24.23
N GLY A 434 -17.79 5.27 22.91
CA GLY A 434 -18.87 5.17 21.93
C GLY A 434 -19.63 6.48 21.67
N CYS A 435 -19.32 7.57 22.39
CA CYS A 435 -19.85 8.89 22.09
C CYS A 435 -18.92 9.63 21.14
N CYS A 436 -19.48 10.31 20.14
CA CYS A 436 -18.72 11.12 19.18
C CYS A 436 -19.46 12.41 18.81
N ILE A 437 -18.69 13.41 18.41
CA ILE A 437 -19.20 14.61 17.75
C ILE A 437 -19.14 14.37 16.25
N VAL A 438 -20.26 14.60 15.58
CA VAL A 438 -20.38 14.50 14.13
C VAL A 438 -20.58 15.89 13.54
N THR A 439 -19.77 16.24 12.55
CA THR A 439 -19.78 17.55 11.90
C THR A 439 -19.27 17.45 10.46
N GLY A 440 -19.52 18.48 9.66
CA GLY A 440 -19.04 18.57 8.27
C GLY A 440 -20.12 18.97 7.28
N SER A 441 -19.81 18.92 5.99
CA SER A 441 -20.66 19.40 4.90
C SER A 441 -22.02 18.70 4.78
N SER A 442 -22.17 17.50 5.33
CA SER A 442 -23.43 16.75 5.34
C SER A 442 -24.31 17.02 6.58
N PHE A 443 -23.89 17.94 7.46
CA PHE A 443 -24.57 18.28 8.70
C PHE A 443 -24.68 19.80 8.85
N ASP A 444 -25.88 20.30 9.17
CA ASP A 444 -26.09 21.75 9.32
C ASP A 444 -25.39 22.33 10.56
N LEU A 445 -25.25 21.51 11.62
CA LEU A 445 -24.61 21.86 12.89
C LEU A 445 -23.88 20.62 13.45
N PRO A 446 -22.81 20.81 14.26
CA PRO A 446 -22.24 19.74 15.06
C PRO A 446 -23.28 19.06 15.94
N MET A 447 -23.27 17.73 15.97
CA MET A 447 -24.16 16.94 16.80
C MET A 447 -23.38 15.92 17.61
N THR A 448 -23.71 15.79 18.89
CA THR A 448 -23.20 14.71 19.74
C THR A 448 -24.07 13.47 19.56
N LEU A 449 -23.47 12.36 19.15
CA LEU A 449 -24.13 11.08 18.91
C LEU A 449 -23.53 9.99 19.82
N GLN A 450 -24.41 9.12 20.34
CA GLN A 450 -23.99 7.85 20.93
C GLN A 450 -24.07 6.77 19.86
N VAL A 451 -22.94 6.12 19.59
CA VAL A 451 -22.86 5.00 18.67
C VAL A 451 -23.22 3.73 19.43
N ASP A 452 -24.36 3.15 19.08
CA ASP A 452 -24.80 1.87 19.60
C ASP A 452 -23.90 0.74 19.08
N LEU A 453 -23.57 -0.19 19.96
CA LEU A 453 -22.86 -1.40 19.58
C LEU A 453 -23.73 -2.26 18.66
N LEU A 454 -23.09 -2.90 17.69
CA LEU A 454 -23.73 -3.95 16.90
C LEU A 454 -23.92 -5.22 17.74
N GLU A 455 -24.67 -6.19 17.22
CA GLU A 455 -24.70 -7.53 17.78
C GLU A 455 -23.27 -8.09 17.90
N ARG A 456 -22.98 -8.83 18.98
CA ARG A 456 -21.61 -9.23 19.35
C ARG A 456 -20.82 -9.85 18.21
N HIS A 457 -21.45 -10.67 17.37
CA HIS A 457 -20.80 -11.33 16.23
C HIS A 457 -20.52 -10.40 15.03
N LYS A 458 -21.10 -9.20 14.99
CA LYS A 458 -20.88 -8.15 13.97
C LYS A 458 -19.96 -7.02 14.45
N GLN A 459 -19.55 -7.03 15.72
CA GLN A 459 -18.62 -6.04 16.26
C GLN A 459 -17.20 -6.28 15.73
N PRO A 460 -16.37 -5.23 15.59
CA PRO A 460 -14.95 -5.38 15.29
C PRO A 460 -14.26 -6.18 16.39
N ASP A 461 -13.27 -7.01 16.02
CA ASP A 461 -12.48 -7.82 16.96
C ASP A 461 -11.45 -6.98 17.74
N SER A 462 -11.92 -5.84 18.27
CA SER A 462 -11.19 -4.76 18.93
C SER A 462 -11.34 -4.78 20.46
N GLU A 463 -12.15 -5.69 21.01
CA GLU A 463 -12.35 -5.76 22.45
C GLU A 463 -11.07 -6.20 23.16
N ASP A 464 -10.78 -5.55 24.29
CA ASP A 464 -9.71 -5.97 25.18
C ASP A 464 -9.98 -7.41 25.63
N VAL A 465 -8.91 -8.19 25.70
CA VAL A 465 -8.99 -9.57 26.15
C VAL A 465 -9.58 -9.63 27.56
N ASP A 466 -10.64 -10.43 27.76
CA ASP A 466 -11.17 -10.68 29.10
C ASP A 466 -10.18 -11.54 29.89
N LEU A 467 -9.31 -10.87 30.65
CA LEU A 467 -8.31 -11.52 31.48
C LEU A 467 -8.93 -12.44 32.53
N ALA A 468 -10.14 -12.14 33.02
CA ALA A 468 -10.80 -12.97 34.02
C ALA A 468 -11.29 -14.29 33.40
N GLU A 469 -11.82 -14.27 32.18
CA GLU A 469 -12.19 -15.47 31.43
C GLU A 469 -10.96 -16.33 31.08
N ILE A 470 -9.84 -15.72 30.68
CA ILE A 470 -8.61 -16.46 30.37
C ILE A 470 -7.97 -17.06 31.63
N TRP A 471 -7.91 -16.30 32.73
CA TRP A 471 -7.24 -16.75 33.96
C TRP A 471 -8.09 -17.73 34.77
N SER A 472 -9.41 -17.76 34.58
CA SER A 472 -10.28 -18.74 35.25
C SER A 472 -10.17 -20.15 34.65
N ASN A 473 -9.68 -20.32 33.41
CA ASN A 473 -9.54 -21.61 32.73
C ASN A 473 -8.26 -22.40 33.08
N ASN A 474 -7.62 -22.18 34.24
CA ASN A 474 -6.36 -22.86 34.61
C ASN A 474 -6.23 -23.25 36.10
N ILE A 475 -7.34 -23.45 36.82
CA ILE A 475 -7.29 -23.84 38.26
C ILE A 475 -7.70 -25.30 38.51
N ASP A 476 -8.24 -26.02 37.53
CA ASP A 476 -8.75 -27.39 37.76
C ASP A 476 -7.74 -28.53 37.52
N ASP A 477 -6.50 -28.25 37.08
CA ASP A 477 -5.44 -29.26 36.86
C ASP A 477 -4.39 -29.34 37.99
N LEU A 478 -4.66 -28.74 39.16
CA LEU A 478 -3.79 -28.78 40.34
C LEU A 478 -4.56 -29.18 41.61
N PHE A 479 -5.19 -30.35 41.63
CA PHE A 479 -5.53 -31.07 42.86
C PHE A 479 -5.37 -32.57 42.73
#